data_AF-A0A7S2DZJ8-F1
#
_entry.id   AF-A0A7S2DZJ8-F1
#
_cell.length_a   1.000
_cell.length_b   1.000
_cell.length_c   1.000
_cell.angle_alpha   90.00
_cell.angle_beta   90.00
_cell.angle_gamma   90.00
#
_symmetry.space_group_name_H-M   'P 1'
#
loop_
_entity.id
_entity.type
_entity.pdbx_description
1 polymer ?
#
loop_
_entity_poly.entity_id
_entity_poly.type
_entity_poly.pdbx_seq_one_letter_code
_entity_poly.pdbx_strand_id
1 'polypeptide(L)'
;AKVMLTASMCGIDLEVKQAEGVEKVPQPGQGLLAAQEGRFPVLQTPQGQLFGAQAICRYLAKTRPQLALHGETFHEQGEVDSWLEFLQNELEVALSCFLQELQRPDGEQRAEVHAQAKSDIVAAMRVVDKHLLR
;
A
#
# COMPACT_ATOMS: atom_id res chain seq x y z
N ALA A 1 -1.02 -6.14 5.12
CA ALA A 1 -1.57 -5.38 6.27
C ALA A 1 -2.68 -4.41 5.86
N LYS A 2 -2.40 -3.35 5.07
CA LYS A 2 -3.37 -2.28 4.72
C LYS A 2 -4.68 -2.78 4.11
N VAL A 3 -4.58 -3.60 3.06
CA VAL A 3 -5.75 -4.16 2.34
C VAL A 3 -6.68 -4.93 3.29
N MET A 4 -6.11 -5.77 4.16
CA MET A 4 -6.90 -6.57 5.12
C MET A 4 -7.57 -5.69 6.16
N LEU A 5 -6.89 -4.66 6.65
CA LEU A 5 -7.48 -3.70 7.58
C LEU A 5 -8.67 -2.97 6.93
N THR A 6 -8.49 -2.44 5.71
CA THR A 6 -9.57 -1.76 4.99
C THR A 6 -10.74 -2.70 4.71
N ALA A 7 -10.47 -3.94 4.31
CA ALA A 7 -11.52 -4.94 4.11
C ALA A 7 -12.32 -5.20 5.38
N SER A 8 -11.64 -5.36 6.52
CA SER A 8 -12.29 -5.53 7.83
C SER A 8 -13.14 -4.32 8.20
N MET A 9 -12.65 -3.09 7.99
CA MET A 9 -13.42 -1.87 8.24
C MET A 9 -14.65 -1.76 7.33
N CYS A 10 -14.56 -2.28 6.10
CA CYS A 10 -15.68 -2.36 5.16
C CYS A 10 -16.66 -3.51 5.43
N GLY A 11 -16.38 -4.38 6.41
CA GLY A 11 -17.15 -5.61 6.63
C GLY A 11 -17.13 -6.54 5.40
N ILE A 12 -15.99 -6.62 4.72
CA ILE A 12 -15.76 -7.48 3.55
C ILE A 12 -14.79 -8.58 3.95
N ASP A 13 -15.26 -9.82 3.88
CA ASP A 13 -14.40 -10.99 4.04
C ASP A 13 -13.63 -11.24 2.74
N LEU A 14 -12.30 -11.17 2.83
CA LEU A 14 -11.41 -11.47 1.71
C LEU A 14 -10.80 -12.87 1.86
N GLU A 15 -10.90 -13.66 0.81
CA GLU A 15 -10.13 -14.90 0.68
C GLU A 15 -8.67 -14.54 0.34
N VAL A 16 -7.74 -14.83 1.25
CA VAL A 16 -6.31 -14.55 1.06
C VAL A 16 -5.62 -15.80 0.51
N LYS A 17 -5.07 -15.70 -0.70
CA LYS A 17 -4.24 -16.73 -1.32
C LYS A 17 -2.79 -16.27 -1.37
N GLN A 18 -1.87 -17.10 -0.89
CA GLN A 18 -0.46 -16.87 -1.13
C GLN A 18 -0.16 -17.25 -2.58
N ALA A 19 0.58 -16.40 -3.29
CA ALA A 19 1.04 -16.74 -4.62
C ALA A 19 2.23 -17.70 -4.50
N GLU A 20 2.03 -18.96 -4.85
CA GLU A 20 3.11 -19.94 -4.94
C GLU A 20 3.74 -19.89 -6.34
N GLY A 21 5.02 -19.51 -6.41
CA GLY A 21 5.78 -19.44 -7.65
C GLY A 21 5.41 -18.23 -8.52
N VAL A 22 6.29 -17.23 -8.56
CA VAL A 22 6.14 -16.00 -9.37
C VAL A 22 6.13 -16.29 -10.89
N GLU A 23 6.37 -17.54 -11.32
CA GLU A 23 6.69 -17.90 -12.71
C GLU A 23 5.59 -18.61 -13.53
N LYS A 24 4.44 -19.00 -12.97
CA LYS A 24 3.42 -19.72 -13.78
C LYS A 24 2.37 -18.79 -14.41
N VAL A 25 2.73 -18.32 -15.60
CA VAL A 25 1.93 -17.68 -16.65
C VAL A 25 0.57 -18.37 -16.88
N PRO A 26 -0.60 -17.73 -16.64
CA PRO A 26 -1.89 -18.21 -17.17
C PRO A 26 -1.98 -18.19 -18.70
N GLN A 27 -2.67 -19.19 -19.24
CA GLN A 27 -2.85 -19.45 -20.67
C GLN A 27 -3.66 -18.36 -21.41
N PRO A 28 -3.48 -18.21 -22.73
CA PRO A 28 -4.13 -17.15 -23.52
C PRO A 28 -5.66 -17.26 -23.45
N GLY A 29 -6.34 -16.16 -23.07
CA GLY A 29 -7.81 -16.08 -22.92
C GLY A 29 -8.29 -15.74 -21.51
N GLN A 30 -7.40 -15.73 -20.52
CA GLN A 30 -7.66 -15.23 -19.17
C GLN A 30 -6.96 -13.88 -19.00
N GLY A 31 -7.70 -12.84 -18.59
CA GLY A 31 -7.18 -11.47 -18.47
C GLY A 31 -5.98 -11.37 -17.54
N LEU A 32 -4.78 -11.40 -18.12
CA LEU A 32 -3.53 -10.96 -17.51
C LEU A 32 -3.66 -9.49 -17.11
N LEU A 33 -2.93 -9.05 -16.06
CA LEU A 33 -2.10 -7.84 -16.13
C LEU A 33 -1.31 -7.56 -14.84
N ALA A 34 -1.76 -7.98 -13.65
CA ALA A 34 -1.09 -7.60 -12.39
C ALA A 34 -0.21 -8.69 -11.79
N ALA A 35 -0.74 -9.91 -11.69
CA ALA A 35 -0.07 -11.00 -10.98
C ALA A 35 1.21 -11.51 -11.70
N GLN A 36 1.28 -11.39 -13.03
CA GLN A 36 2.43 -11.86 -13.82
C GLN A 36 3.67 -10.96 -13.73
N GLU A 37 3.54 -9.68 -13.35
CA GLU A 37 4.67 -8.76 -13.24
C GLU A 37 5.28 -8.71 -11.82
N GLY A 38 4.93 -9.66 -10.95
CA GLY A 38 5.37 -9.66 -9.54
C GLY A 38 4.81 -8.50 -8.71
N ARG A 39 3.77 -7.81 -9.21
CA ARG A 39 3.14 -6.67 -8.54
C ARG A 39 2.13 -7.14 -7.51
N PHE A 40 2.59 -7.39 -6.29
CA PHE A 40 1.73 -7.69 -5.15
C PHE A 40 1.55 -6.47 -4.24
N PRO A 41 0.41 -6.35 -3.53
CA PRO A 41 -0.76 -7.23 -3.56
C PRO A 41 -1.66 -7.02 -4.80
N VAL A 42 -2.44 -8.06 -5.14
CA VAL A 42 -3.48 -8.04 -6.19
C VAL A 42 -4.83 -8.44 -5.58
N LEU A 43 -5.88 -7.69 -5.91
CA LEU A 43 -7.27 -8.04 -5.62
C LEU A 43 -7.92 -8.57 -6.91
N GLN A 44 -8.46 -9.78 -6.84
CA GLN A 44 -9.27 -10.36 -7.91
C GLN A 44 -10.74 -10.00 -7.67
N THR A 45 -11.41 -9.46 -8.68
CA THR A 45 -12.85 -9.21 -8.70
C THR A 45 -13.49 -9.96 -9.89
N PRO A 46 -14.83 -10.06 -9.96
CA PRO A 46 -15.51 -10.61 -11.14
C PRO A 46 -15.24 -9.80 -12.42
N GLN A 47 -14.86 -8.53 -12.31
CA GLN A 47 -14.59 -7.65 -13.44
C GLN A 47 -13.11 -7.64 -13.87
N GLY A 48 -12.20 -8.18 -13.06
CA GLY A 48 -10.77 -8.22 -13.38
C GLY A 48 -9.88 -8.11 -12.15
N GLN A 49 -8.62 -7.71 -12.38
CA GLN A 49 -7.61 -7.58 -11.33
C GLN A 49 -7.31 -6.11 -11.02
N LEU A 50 -7.12 -5.81 -9.73
CA LEU A 50 -6.64 -4.53 -9.23
C LEU A 50 -5.33 -4.75 -8.48
N PHE A 51 -4.35 -3.87 -8.64
CA PHE A 51 -3.05 -4.00 -7.99
C PHE A 51 -2.64 -2.71 -7.28
N GLY A 52 -1.68 -2.83 -6.37
CA GLY A 52 -1.22 -1.73 -5.52
C GLY A 52 -2.11 -1.58 -4.30
N ALA A 53 -1.51 -1.61 -3.11
CA ALA A 53 -2.23 -1.63 -1.85
C ALA A 53 -3.18 -0.43 -1.71
N GLN A 54 -2.74 0.77 -2.09
CA GLN A 54 -3.49 2.02 -1.98
C GLN A 54 -4.70 2.04 -2.94
N ALA A 55 -4.54 1.56 -4.17
CA ALA A 55 -5.65 1.46 -5.13
C ALA A 55 -6.70 0.44 -4.68
N ILE A 56 -6.26 -0.70 -4.17
CA ILE A 56 -7.14 -1.73 -3.60
C ILE A 56 -7.90 -1.18 -2.39
N CYS A 57 -7.23 -0.49 -1.45
CA CYS A 57 -7.89 0.13 -0.31
C CYS A 57 -8.96 1.16 -0.73
N ARG A 58 -8.64 2.04 -1.70
CA ARG A 58 -9.62 3.00 -2.24
C ARG A 58 -10.80 2.30 -2.89
N TYR A 59 -10.56 1.25 -3.66
CA TYR A 59 -11.64 0.45 -4.26
C TYR A 59 -12.56 -0.12 -3.18
N LEU A 60 -12.00 -0.80 -2.18
CA LEU A 60 -12.78 -1.39 -1.07
C LEU A 60 -13.57 -0.34 -0.30
N ALA A 61 -12.96 0.80 0.03
CA ALA A 61 -13.64 1.91 0.70
C ALA A 61 -14.81 2.44 -0.15
N LYS A 62 -14.60 2.65 -1.45
CA LYS A 62 -15.62 3.16 -2.38
C LYS A 62 -16.75 2.16 -2.66
N THR A 63 -16.56 0.86 -2.43
CA THR A 63 -17.67 -0.11 -2.47
C THR A 63 -18.66 0.04 -1.31
N ARG A 64 -18.28 0.76 -0.25
CA ARG A 64 -19.10 1.02 0.93
C ARG A 64 -19.22 2.53 1.20
N PRO A 65 -19.85 3.31 0.29
CA PRO A 65 -19.93 4.77 0.42
C PRO A 65 -20.58 5.23 1.72
N GLN A 66 -21.49 4.43 2.29
CA GLN A 66 -22.15 4.71 3.57
C GLN A 66 -21.19 4.75 4.78
N LEU A 67 -19.98 4.22 4.65
CA LEU A 67 -18.98 4.25 5.73
C LEU A 67 -18.06 5.46 5.65
N ALA A 68 -18.16 6.27 4.57
CA ALA A 68 -17.35 7.48 4.36
C ALA A 68 -15.83 7.29 4.53
N LEU A 69 -15.30 6.08 4.38
CA LEU A 69 -13.88 5.76 4.65
C LEU A 69 -12.88 6.46 3.70
N HIS A 70 -13.37 6.99 2.58
CA HIS A 70 -12.58 7.78 1.63
C HIS A 70 -13.07 9.24 1.56
N GLY A 71 -13.90 9.70 2.49
CA GLY A 71 -14.54 11.01 2.45
C GLY A 71 -15.92 11.00 1.78
N GLU A 72 -16.81 11.89 2.21
CA GLU A 72 -18.17 12.06 1.68
C GLU A 72 -18.19 13.03 0.50
N THR A 73 -17.38 14.09 0.59
CA THR A 73 -17.29 15.12 -0.46
C THR A 73 -16.11 14.90 -1.39
N PHE A 74 -16.14 15.53 -2.57
CA PHE A 74 -15.00 15.53 -3.49
C PHE A 74 -13.75 16.17 -2.86
N HIS A 75 -13.95 17.16 -1.98
CA HIS A 75 -12.86 17.80 -1.26
C HIS A 75 -12.20 16.83 -0.27
N GLU A 76 -12.99 16.19 0.59
CA GLU A 76 -12.50 15.21 1.57
C GLU A 76 -11.81 14.01 0.90
N GLN A 77 -12.34 13.54 -0.24
CA GLN A 77 -11.68 12.52 -1.05
C GLN A 77 -10.29 12.98 -1.52
N GLY A 78 -10.17 14.24 -1.94
CA GLY A 78 -8.89 14.85 -2.31
C GLY A 78 -7.92 14.97 -1.12
N GLU A 79 -8.41 15.28 0.07
CA GLU A 79 -7.60 15.29 1.29
C GLU A 79 -7.06 13.88 1.61
N VAL A 80 -7.92 12.86 1.57
CA VAL A 80 -7.50 11.47 1.79
C VAL A 80 -6.49 11.02 0.73
N ASP A 81 -6.74 11.30 -0.56
CA ASP A 81 -5.83 10.94 -1.65
C ASP A 81 -4.47 11.63 -1.52
N SER A 82 -4.43 12.89 -1.08
CA SER A 82 -3.18 13.62 -0.83
C SER A 82 -2.33 12.95 0.26
N TRP A 83 -2.97 12.48 1.34
CA TRP A 83 -2.25 11.76 2.40
C TRP A 83 -1.79 10.37 1.97
N LEU A 84 -2.57 9.66 1.16
CA LEU A 84 -2.16 8.37 0.61
C LEU A 84 -0.95 8.52 -0.34
N GLU A 85 -0.93 9.58 -1.15
CA GLU A 85 0.19 9.90 -2.03
C GLU A 85 1.46 10.29 -1.24
N PHE A 86 1.31 11.13 -0.21
CA PHE A 86 2.38 11.45 0.73
C PHE A 86 2.98 10.19 1.36
N LEU A 87 2.13 9.29 1.89
CA LEU A 87 2.60 8.05 2.50
C LEU A 87 3.39 7.20 1.51
N GLN A 88 2.88 7.03 0.29
CA GLN A 88 3.52 6.19 -0.72
C GLN A 88 4.87 6.73 -1.17
N ASN A 89 4.99 8.04 -1.36
CA ASN A 89 6.17 8.66 -1.96
C ASN A 89 7.23 9.09 -0.93
N GLU A 90 6.82 9.53 0.26
CA GLU A 90 7.74 10.14 1.23
C GLU A 90 8.05 9.24 2.43
N LEU A 91 7.09 8.40 2.88
CA LEU A 91 7.28 7.58 4.09
C LEU A 91 7.56 6.11 3.77
N GLU A 92 6.77 5.48 2.91
CA GLU A 92 6.84 4.03 2.65
C GLU A 92 8.16 3.61 2.02
N VAL A 93 8.72 4.43 1.12
CA VAL A 93 10.02 4.17 0.49
C VAL A 93 11.13 4.20 1.55
N ALA A 94 11.16 5.25 2.36
CA ALA A 94 12.14 5.39 3.43
C ALA A 94 12.04 4.27 4.47
N LEU A 95 10.83 3.91 4.91
CA LEU A 95 10.58 2.76 5.78
C LEU A 95 11.04 1.44 5.16
N SER A 96 10.79 1.22 3.87
CA SER A 96 11.21 0.01 3.18
C SER A 96 12.73 -0.11 3.15
N CYS A 97 13.43 0.97 2.81
CA CYS A 97 14.90 1.02 2.86
C CYS A 97 15.43 0.74 4.27
N PHE A 98 14.84 1.39 5.29
CA PHE A 98 15.24 1.21 6.68
C PHE A 98 15.06 -0.23 7.16
N LEU A 99 13.89 -0.83 6.91
CA LEU A 99 13.59 -2.20 7.30
C LEU A 99 14.47 -3.22 6.58
N GLN A 100 14.73 -3.01 5.28
CA GLN A 100 15.63 -3.87 4.52
C GLN A 100 17.05 -3.86 5.11
N GLU A 101 17.58 -2.69 5.48
CA GLU A 101 18.90 -2.60 6.12
C GLU A 101 18.91 -3.29 7.49
N LEU A 102 17.85 -3.20 8.29
CA LEU A 102 17.76 -3.93 9.56
C LEU A 102 17.69 -5.46 9.40
N GLN A 103 17.18 -5.94 8.26
CA GLN A 103 17.10 -7.37 7.95
C GLN A 103 18.39 -7.92 7.33
N ARG A 104 19.34 -7.05 6.96
CA ARG A 104 20.62 -7.48 6.41
C ARG A 104 21.49 -8.13 7.49
N PRO A 105 22.28 -9.15 7.13
CA PRO A 105 23.28 -9.71 8.02
C PRO A 105 24.25 -8.65 8.55
N ASP A 106 24.78 -8.88 9.76
CA ASP A 106 25.78 -8.00 10.36
C ASP A 106 27.01 -7.89 9.44
N GLY A 107 27.44 -6.64 9.18
CA GLY A 107 28.56 -6.35 8.28
C GLY A 107 28.19 -6.14 6.81
N GLU A 108 26.96 -6.46 6.38
CA GLU A 108 26.43 -6.14 5.04
C GLU A 108 25.55 -4.88 5.01
N GLN A 109 25.28 -4.32 6.18
CA GLN A 109 24.47 -3.12 6.36
C GLN A 109 25.18 -1.89 5.77
N ARG A 110 24.45 -1.13 4.97
CA ARG A 110 24.94 0.11 4.37
C ARG A 110 24.60 1.27 5.29
N ALA A 111 25.58 1.70 6.07
CA ALA A 111 25.41 2.74 7.08
C ALA A 111 24.80 4.03 6.52
N GLU A 112 25.20 4.46 5.31
CA GLU A 112 24.67 5.65 4.64
C GLU A 112 23.19 5.51 4.29
N VAL A 113 22.77 4.36 3.74
CA VAL A 113 21.36 4.08 3.39
C VAL A 113 20.51 4.05 4.64
N HIS A 114 20.97 3.39 5.70
CA HIS A 114 20.26 3.32 6.97
C HIS A 114 20.13 4.70 7.63
N ALA A 115 21.19 5.52 7.61
CA ALA A 115 21.16 6.88 8.16
C ALA A 115 20.22 7.80 7.36
N GLN A 116 20.28 7.76 6.03
CA GLN A 116 19.42 8.57 5.17
C GLN A 116 17.95 8.17 5.32
N ALA A 117 17.64 6.87 5.25
CA ALA A 117 16.29 6.36 5.43
C ALA A 117 15.70 6.78 6.79
N LYS A 118 16.51 6.72 7.86
CA LYS A 118 16.10 7.21 9.19
C LYS A 118 15.81 8.72 9.18
N SER A 119 16.65 9.51 8.53
CA SER A 119 16.44 10.97 8.40
C SER A 119 15.13 11.28 7.66
N ASP A 120 14.87 10.59 6.56
CA ASP A 120 13.67 10.79 5.74
C ASP A 120 12.40 10.37 6.49
N ILE A 121 12.44 9.26 7.25
CA ILE A 121 11.33 8.87 8.14
C ILE A 121 11.06 9.97 9.16
N VAL A 122 12.08 10.52 9.81
CA VAL A 122 11.90 11.60 10.80
C VAL A 122 11.32 12.85 10.14
N ALA A 123 11.75 13.19 8.93
CA ALA A 123 11.21 14.33 8.19
C ALA A 123 9.71 14.12 7.88
N ALA A 124 9.33 12.97 7.34
CA ALA A 124 7.94 12.63 7.04
C ALA A 124 7.07 12.63 8.32
N MET A 125 7.57 12.08 9.42
CA MET A 125 6.85 12.08 10.70
C MET A 125 6.62 13.48 11.27
N ARG A 126 7.53 14.44 11.02
CA ARG A 126 7.30 15.85 11.40
C ARG A 126 6.16 16.49 10.62
N VAL A 127 5.97 16.13 9.35
CA VAL A 127 4.84 16.60 8.53
C VAL A 127 3.53 16.10 9.14
N VAL A 128 3.48 14.82 9.50
CA VAL A 128 2.31 14.21 10.16
C VAL A 128 2.04 14.87 11.51
N ASP A 129 3.06 15.02 12.36
CA ASP A 129 2.94 15.66 13.68
C ASP A 129 2.40 17.09 13.56
N LYS A 130 2.94 17.90 12.64
CA LYS A 130 2.46 19.25 12.38
C LYS A 130 1.01 19.28 11.86
N HIS A 131 0.54 18.24 11.18
CA HIS A 131 -0.85 18.15 10.74
C HIS A 131 -1.79 17.78 11.90
N LEU A 132 -1.38 16.85 12.76
CA LEU A 132 -2.19 16.34 13.88
C LEU A 132 -2.23 17.28 15.09
N LEU A 133 -1.24 18.15 15.28
CA LEU A 133 -1.18 19.13 16.37
C LEU A 133 -1.92 20.45 16.05
N ARG A 134 -2.69 20.51 14.97
CA ARG A 134 -3.50 21.67 14.61
C ARG A 134 -4.81 21.72 15.41
#